data_AF-A0A195C921-F1
#
_entry.id   AF-A0A195C921-F1
#
_cell.length_a   1.000
_cell.length_b   1.000
_cell.length_c   1.000
_cell.angle_alpha   90.00
_cell.angle_beta   90.00
_cell.angle_gamma   90.00
#
_symmetry.space_group_name_H-M   'P 1'
#
loop_
_entity.id
_entity.type
_entity.pdbx_description
1 polymer ?
#
loop_
_entity_poly.entity_id
_entity_poly.type
_entity_poly.pdbx_seq_one_letter_code
_entity_poly.pdbx_strand_id
1 'polypeptide(L)'
;MRYLFTDLLILCMTIASFGIKVNYKYEWKYADYIWESNEQKEDAINSGNYNRSMCLLFDVDKAKDGRIFITASREMGHGAPATLATITDEIGPGGPLLRPYPDWSWHNSNCTCDGIVSVIRVQIRCNHLFALDTGKIGPDQICNPKLLIFNLKDNTLVKTIYIPLDIASNATGTGFLMESFVYLPYICQNLQIFMSDIRGKGLVVYDSCAKSTCRVESDYMIPTENFASIGNQKFLFEGGILKLYFVTTPGMKIYKIKIKSLLKCPNKKLANELTKVAIKMPSDSGQIASARHSIFYSDNNGNAILGTNVFKKSDANTVVLAQNDEKLQGLGSLKVSSYWNKLIGLSNRYHLFVLGTVNINEINFRYYEMDLAKIQKKMDSMF
;
A
#
# COMPACT_ATOMS: atom_id res chain seq x y z
N MET A 1 35.50 -52.95 23.92
CA MET A 1 34.45 -52.14 23.25
C MET A 1 34.40 -50.78 23.92
N ARG A 2 34.95 -49.76 23.27
CA ARG A 2 34.96 -48.36 23.75
C ARG A 2 33.83 -47.63 23.04
N TYR A 3 32.82 -47.18 23.78
CA TYR A 3 31.75 -46.33 23.26
C TYR A 3 32.32 -44.92 23.04
N LEU A 4 32.28 -44.47 21.78
CA LEU A 4 32.48 -43.06 21.42
C LEU A 4 31.18 -42.30 21.77
N PHE A 5 31.25 -41.39 22.72
CA PHE A 5 30.27 -40.31 22.87
C PHE A 5 30.61 -39.23 21.85
N THR A 6 29.76 -39.04 20.84
CA THR A 6 29.79 -37.88 19.96
C THR A 6 28.86 -36.82 20.55
N ASP A 7 29.45 -35.77 21.13
CA ASP A 7 28.71 -34.58 21.55
C ASP A 7 28.20 -33.83 20.31
N LEU A 8 26.87 -33.78 20.16
CA LEU A 8 26.18 -33.02 19.13
C LEU A 8 26.15 -31.54 19.57
N LEU A 9 27.12 -30.76 19.08
CA LEU A 9 27.13 -29.30 19.21
C LEU A 9 25.96 -28.73 18.40
N ILE A 10 24.86 -28.41 19.08
CA ILE A 10 23.76 -27.63 18.53
C ILE A 10 24.27 -26.20 18.36
N LEU A 11 24.71 -25.87 17.15
CA LEU A 11 25.07 -24.51 16.74
C LEU A 11 23.78 -23.69 16.69
N CYS A 12 23.44 -23.05 17.81
CA CYS A 12 22.35 -22.10 17.89
C CYS A 12 22.77 -20.85 17.12
N MET A 13 22.50 -20.81 15.80
CA MET A 13 22.65 -19.59 15.01
C MET A 13 21.65 -18.56 15.53
N THR A 14 22.10 -17.72 16.46
CA THR A 14 21.40 -16.49 16.80
C THR A 14 21.35 -15.66 15.53
N ILE A 15 20.19 -15.60 14.88
CA ILE A 15 19.94 -14.68 13.77
C ILE A 15 20.10 -13.28 14.36
N ALA A 16 21.28 -12.70 14.18
CA ALA A 16 21.53 -11.32 14.56
C ALA A 16 20.62 -10.46 13.69
N SER A 17 19.58 -9.86 14.28
CA SER A 17 18.74 -8.92 13.57
C SER A 17 19.57 -7.66 13.28
N PHE A 18 20.15 -7.58 12.08
CA PHE A 18 20.78 -6.36 11.61
C PHE A 18 19.69 -5.35 11.26
N GLY A 19 19.63 -4.24 12.01
CA GLY A 19 18.70 -3.14 11.72
C GLY A 19 17.97 -2.57 12.93
N ILE A 20 17.05 -1.67 12.64
CA ILE A 20 16.11 -1.08 13.59
C ILE A 20 15.02 -2.11 13.86
N LYS A 21 14.71 -2.32 15.14
CA LYS A 21 13.67 -3.25 15.57
C LYS A 21 12.34 -2.95 14.89
N VAL A 22 11.81 -3.95 14.18
CA VAL A 22 10.44 -3.97 13.66
C VAL A 22 9.51 -4.53 14.73
N ASN A 23 8.43 -3.82 15.04
CA ASN A 23 7.44 -4.26 16.02
C ASN A 23 6.19 -4.81 15.32
N TYR A 24 6.11 -6.13 15.20
CA TYR A 24 4.93 -6.82 14.64
C TYR A 24 3.82 -6.85 15.70
N LYS A 25 2.82 -5.99 15.52
CA LYS A 25 1.76 -5.73 16.51
C LYS A 25 0.60 -6.69 16.38
N TYR A 26 0.26 -7.05 15.15
CA TYR A 26 -0.82 -7.99 14.83
C TYR A 26 -0.36 -8.93 13.73
N GLU A 27 -0.75 -10.20 13.85
CA GLU A 27 -0.40 -11.26 12.92
C GLU A 27 -1.66 -12.08 12.59
N TRP A 28 -1.77 -12.50 11.33
CA TRP A 28 -2.88 -13.33 10.87
C TRP A 28 -2.38 -14.53 10.08
N LYS A 29 -3.01 -15.68 10.33
CA LYS A 29 -2.99 -16.82 9.42
C LYS A 29 -3.89 -16.57 8.21
N TYR A 30 -5.10 -16.06 8.46
CA TYR A 30 -6.06 -15.62 7.46
C TYR A 30 -6.94 -14.54 8.06
N ALA A 31 -7.52 -13.69 7.20
CA ALA A 31 -8.47 -12.67 7.62
C ALA A 31 -9.82 -13.30 7.99
N ASP A 32 -10.43 -12.88 9.10
CA ASP A 32 -11.80 -13.19 9.49
C ASP A 32 -12.45 -11.93 10.08
N TYR A 33 -13.77 -11.92 10.16
CA TYR A 33 -14.54 -10.71 10.46
C TYR A 33 -15.37 -10.84 11.73
N ILE A 34 -15.79 -9.70 12.27
CA ILE A 34 -16.93 -9.64 13.20
C ILE A 34 -18.21 -9.73 12.37
N TRP A 35 -18.83 -10.90 12.39
CA TRP A 35 -20.06 -11.22 11.68
C TRP A 35 -21.29 -10.80 12.49
N GLU A 36 -22.36 -10.36 11.81
CA GLU A 36 -23.64 -10.03 12.45
C GLU A 36 -24.36 -11.28 12.97
N SER A 37 -24.17 -12.41 12.29
CA SER A 37 -24.67 -13.73 12.69
C SER A 37 -23.80 -14.84 12.11
N ASN A 38 -23.94 -16.05 12.65
CA ASN A 38 -23.31 -17.24 12.06
C ASN A 38 -23.89 -17.54 10.67
N GLU A 39 -25.18 -17.28 10.46
CA GLU A 39 -25.85 -17.42 9.16
C GLU A 39 -25.21 -16.54 8.09
N GLN A 40 -24.94 -15.25 8.39
CA GLN A 40 -24.24 -14.35 7.48
C GLN A 40 -22.87 -14.90 7.06
N LYS A 41 -22.13 -15.49 8.01
CA LYS A 41 -20.83 -16.10 7.76
C LYS A 41 -20.96 -17.34 6.87
N GLU A 42 -21.90 -18.22 7.18
CA GLU A 42 -22.15 -19.46 6.43
C GLU A 42 -22.59 -19.14 5.00
N ASP A 43 -23.49 -18.18 4.81
CA ASP A 43 -23.92 -17.72 3.49
C ASP A 43 -22.77 -17.13 2.67
N ALA A 44 -21.90 -16.33 3.31
CA ALA A 44 -20.73 -15.77 2.65
C ALA A 44 -19.74 -16.87 2.22
N ILE A 45 -19.57 -17.93 3.02
CA ILE A 45 -18.73 -19.09 2.68
C ILE A 45 -19.36 -19.88 1.52
N ASN A 46 -20.65 -20.20 1.64
CA ASN A 46 -21.39 -21.02 0.67
C ASN A 46 -21.49 -20.34 -0.70
N SER A 47 -21.63 -19.00 -0.73
CA SER A 47 -21.63 -18.20 -1.96
C SER A 47 -20.23 -17.95 -2.55
N GLY A 48 -19.16 -18.33 -1.84
CA GLY A 48 -17.78 -18.03 -2.23
C GLY A 48 -17.35 -16.56 -2.02
N ASN A 49 -18.24 -15.72 -1.48
CA ASN A 49 -17.94 -14.33 -1.15
C ASN A 49 -16.92 -14.20 -0.01
N TYR A 50 -16.80 -15.23 0.84
CA TYR A 50 -15.74 -15.37 1.81
C TYR A 50 -14.93 -16.65 1.57
N ASN A 51 -13.68 -16.46 1.16
CA ASN A 51 -12.70 -17.52 0.97
C ASN A 51 -11.37 -17.09 1.59
N ARG A 52 -10.97 -17.78 2.66
CA ARG A 52 -9.76 -17.47 3.44
C ARG A 52 -8.47 -17.48 2.60
N SER A 53 -8.40 -18.35 1.58
CA SER A 53 -7.24 -18.46 0.69
C SER A 53 -7.20 -17.38 -0.39
N MET A 54 -8.28 -16.60 -0.54
CA MET A 54 -8.39 -15.49 -1.51
C MET A 54 -8.54 -14.13 -0.84
N CYS A 55 -8.79 -14.09 0.47
CA CYS A 55 -8.93 -12.85 1.25
C CYS A 55 -7.54 -12.25 1.59
N LEU A 56 -7.00 -11.49 0.65
CA LEU A 56 -5.68 -10.89 0.73
C LEU A 56 -5.70 -9.53 1.46
N LEU A 57 -5.10 -9.47 2.65
CA LEU A 57 -4.85 -8.19 3.33
C LEU A 57 -3.71 -7.44 2.63
N PHE A 58 -3.96 -6.18 2.26
CA PHE A 58 -3.11 -5.46 1.32
C PHE A 58 -2.54 -4.15 1.86
N ASP A 59 -3.40 -3.27 2.38
CA ASP A 59 -3.01 -1.94 2.84
C ASP A 59 -3.46 -1.63 4.26
N VAL A 60 -2.75 -0.73 4.94
CA VAL A 60 -3.09 -0.24 6.28
C VAL A 60 -2.85 1.25 6.44
N ASP A 61 -3.60 1.93 7.30
CA ASP A 61 -3.26 3.26 7.81
C ASP A 61 -3.81 3.44 9.24
N LYS A 62 -3.19 4.32 10.04
CA LYS A 62 -3.50 4.49 11.46
C LYS A 62 -4.05 5.89 11.73
N ALA A 63 -5.28 5.94 12.22
CA ALA A 63 -5.95 7.17 12.62
C ALA A 63 -5.39 7.71 13.95
N LYS A 64 -5.69 8.99 14.23
CA LYS A 64 -5.27 9.66 15.47
C LYS A 64 -5.96 9.10 16.71
N ASP A 65 -7.18 8.58 16.56
CA ASP A 65 -7.95 7.94 17.62
C ASP A 65 -7.49 6.51 17.94
N GLY A 66 -6.45 6.02 17.25
CA GLY A 66 -5.86 4.70 17.47
C GLY A 66 -6.39 3.60 16.55
N ARG A 67 -7.51 3.82 15.84
CA ARG A 67 -8.02 2.83 14.88
C ARG A 67 -7.01 2.59 13.76
N ILE A 68 -6.80 1.33 13.43
CA ILE A 68 -6.00 0.93 12.26
C ILE A 68 -6.96 0.41 11.21
N PHE A 69 -6.99 1.11 10.09
CA PHE A 69 -7.72 0.73 8.90
C PHE A 69 -6.91 -0.28 8.12
N ILE A 70 -7.59 -1.27 7.55
CA ILE A 70 -6.98 -2.33 6.77
C ILE A 70 -7.85 -2.63 5.54
N THR A 71 -7.21 -2.99 4.43
CA THR A 71 -7.90 -3.37 3.19
C THR A 71 -7.74 -4.86 2.91
N ALA A 72 -8.83 -5.48 2.43
CA ALA A 72 -8.85 -6.85 1.92
C ALA A 72 -9.26 -6.79 0.44
N SER A 73 -8.27 -6.74 -0.45
CA SER A 73 -8.51 -6.50 -1.88
C SER A 73 -9.18 -7.70 -2.54
N ARG A 74 -10.15 -7.45 -3.44
CA ARG A 74 -10.74 -8.46 -4.33
C ARG A 74 -9.96 -8.64 -5.64
N GLU A 75 -8.67 -8.27 -5.67
CA GLU A 75 -7.81 -8.45 -6.85
C GLU A 75 -7.68 -9.93 -7.26
N MET A 76 -7.76 -10.86 -6.31
CA MET A 76 -7.75 -12.31 -6.61
C MET A 76 -9.13 -12.85 -7.03
N GLY A 77 -10.15 -12.00 -7.14
CA GLY A 77 -11.53 -12.39 -7.37
C GLY A 77 -12.39 -12.27 -6.10
N HIS A 78 -13.45 -13.06 -6.05
CA HIS A 78 -14.28 -13.18 -4.84
C HIS A 78 -13.49 -13.77 -3.67
N GLY A 79 -13.93 -13.52 -2.44
CA GLY A 79 -13.35 -14.12 -1.23
C GLY A 79 -13.11 -13.14 -0.08
N ALA A 80 -13.14 -11.84 -0.34
CA ALA A 80 -13.13 -10.80 0.68
C ALA A 80 -14.54 -10.19 0.83
N PRO A 81 -15.32 -10.55 1.86
CA PRO A 81 -16.71 -10.09 2.02
C PRO A 81 -16.77 -8.59 2.32
N ALA A 82 -15.84 -8.06 3.13
CA ALA A 82 -15.66 -6.62 3.33
C ALA A 82 -14.23 -6.20 3.01
N THR A 83 -14.07 -5.23 2.10
CA THR A 83 -12.75 -4.85 1.56
C THR A 83 -12.11 -3.67 2.28
N LEU A 84 -12.86 -2.99 3.14
CA LEU A 84 -12.42 -1.92 4.02
C LEU A 84 -12.89 -2.22 5.44
N ALA A 85 -11.96 -2.29 6.38
CA ALA A 85 -12.25 -2.65 7.76
C ALA A 85 -11.31 -1.92 8.74
N THR A 86 -11.60 -2.07 10.03
CA THR A 86 -10.71 -1.74 11.13
C THR A 86 -10.28 -3.00 11.87
N ILE A 87 -9.05 -3.03 12.36
CA ILE A 87 -8.56 -4.11 13.23
C ILE A 87 -9.19 -3.97 14.61
N THR A 88 -9.64 -5.07 15.21
CA THR A 88 -10.16 -5.11 16.59
C THR A 88 -9.22 -5.88 17.51
N ASP A 89 -9.49 -5.83 18.82
CA ASP A 89 -8.77 -6.63 19.81
C ASP A 89 -9.40 -8.02 20.03
N GLU A 90 -10.54 -8.30 19.38
CA GLU A 90 -11.18 -9.63 19.43
C GLU A 90 -10.36 -10.62 18.60
N ILE A 91 -10.00 -11.76 19.18
CA ILE A 91 -9.11 -12.73 18.53
C ILE A 91 -9.92 -13.94 18.04
N GLY A 92 -9.91 -14.17 16.74
CA GLY A 92 -10.41 -15.39 16.11
C GLY A 92 -9.30 -16.41 15.85
N PRO A 93 -9.63 -17.59 15.29
CA PRO A 93 -8.64 -18.64 15.04
C PRO A 93 -7.55 -18.25 14.04
N GLY A 94 -7.86 -17.29 13.16
CA GLY A 94 -6.95 -16.75 12.16
C GLY A 94 -6.12 -15.55 12.63
N GLY A 95 -6.42 -14.94 13.78
CA GLY A 95 -5.83 -13.68 14.24
C GLY A 95 -6.90 -12.67 14.69
N PRO A 96 -6.53 -11.39 14.90
CA PRO A 96 -7.47 -10.33 15.24
C PRO A 96 -8.61 -10.21 14.22
N LEU A 97 -9.86 -10.10 14.69
CA LEU A 97 -11.02 -9.98 13.82
C LEU A 97 -11.07 -8.58 13.19
N LEU A 98 -11.63 -8.52 11.98
CA LEU A 98 -11.83 -7.29 11.25
C LEU A 98 -13.27 -6.81 11.40
N ARG A 99 -13.45 -5.54 11.76
CA ARG A 99 -14.77 -4.90 11.76
C ARG A 99 -14.93 -4.13 10.45
N PRO A 100 -15.87 -4.52 9.57
CA PRO A 100 -16.16 -3.79 8.33
C PRO A 100 -16.39 -2.32 8.61
N TYR A 101 -15.93 -1.47 7.69
CA TYR A 101 -16.02 -0.04 7.84
C TYR A 101 -16.77 0.61 6.66
N PRO A 102 -17.67 1.59 6.93
CA PRO A 102 -18.20 1.95 8.26
C PRO A 102 -18.94 0.81 8.97
N ASP A 103 -19.62 -0.03 8.20
CA ASP A 103 -20.39 -1.20 8.63
C ASP A 103 -20.68 -2.12 7.43
N TRP A 104 -21.40 -3.23 7.64
CA TRP A 104 -21.71 -4.22 6.60
C TRP A 104 -22.57 -3.69 5.45
N SER A 105 -23.39 -2.66 5.66
CA SER A 105 -24.28 -2.12 4.61
C SER A 105 -23.50 -1.56 3.42
N TRP A 106 -22.27 -1.11 3.64
CA TRP A 106 -21.38 -0.62 2.58
C TRP A 106 -20.80 -1.74 1.71
N HIS A 107 -20.79 -2.98 2.20
CA HIS A 107 -20.20 -4.14 1.49
C HIS A 107 -21.26 -5.07 0.91
N ASN A 108 -22.52 -4.92 1.35
CA ASN A 108 -23.68 -5.74 0.95
C ASN A 108 -24.77 -4.92 0.22
N SER A 109 -24.38 -3.86 -0.52
CA SER A 109 -25.35 -2.99 -1.20
C SER A 109 -26.12 -3.74 -2.31
N ASN A 110 -27.45 -3.55 -2.36
CA ASN A 110 -28.30 -4.01 -3.47
C ASN A 110 -27.92 -3.37 -4.82
N CYS A 111 -27.36 -2.16 -4.79
CA CYS A 111 -26.75 -1.51 -5.93
C CYS A 111 -25.23 -1.48 -5.72
N THR A 112 -24.53 -2.43 -6.32
CA THR A 112 -23.09 -2.68 -6.11
C THR A 112 -22.23 -1.42 -6.27
N CYS A 113 -22.58 -0.52 -7.20
CA CYS A 113 -21.78 0.67 -7.48
C CYS A 113 -21.94 1.82 -6.49
N ASP A 114 -23.05 1.86 -5.75
CA ASP A 114 -23.30 2.87 -4.69
C ASP A 114 -22.52 2.54 -3.41
N GLY A 115 -22.27 1.25 -3.16
CA GLY A 115 -21.46 0.75 -2.05
C GLY A 115 -19.97 0.64 -2.39
N ILE A 116 -19.25 -0.16 -1.62
CA ILE A 116 -17.82 -0.49 -1.82
C ILE A 116 -17.70 -1.77 -2.65
N VAL A 117 -16.95 -1.70 -3.76
CA VAL A 117 -16.66 -2.88 -4.60
C VAL A 117 -15.38 -3.55 -4.13
N SER A 118 -14.25 -2.86 -4.18
CA SER A 118 -12.94 -3.39 -3.82
C SER A 118 -11.94 -2.28 -3.50
N VAL A 119 -11.86 -1.92 -2.22
CA VAL A 119 -10.86 -0.96 -1.73
C VAL A 119 -9.49 -1.61 -1.73
N ILE A 120 -8.55 -1.03 -2.48
CA ILE A 120 -7.16 -1.50 -2.53
C ILE A 120 -6.23 -0.66 -1.66
N ARG A 121 -6.46 0.66 -1.57
CA ARG A 121 -5.63 1.59 -0.80
C ARG A 121 -6.44 2.51 0.07
N VAL A 122 -5.85 2.86 1.21
CA VAL A 122 -6.37 3.86 2.13
C VAL A 122 -5.31 4.91 2.43
N GLN A 123 -5.70 6.16 2.65
CA GLN A 123 -4.80 7.18 3.17
C GLN A 123 -5.55 8.07 4.14
N ILE A 124 -4.97 8.33 5.31
CA ILE A 124 -5.54 9.22 6.32
C ILE A 124 -4.84 10.57 6.26
N ARG A 125 -5.62 11.62 6.01
CA ARG A 125 -5.18 13.02 6.00
C ARG A 125 -6.28 13.91 6.55
N CYS A 126 -5.93 14.92 7.36
CA CYS A 126 -6.90 15.84 7.97
C CYS A 126 -8.07 15.14 8.71
N ASN A 127 -7.85 14.00 9.39
CA ASN A 127 -8.93 13.20 10.00
C ASN A 127 -10.01 12.69 9.03
N HIS A 128 -9.65 12.57 7.75
CA HIS A 128 -10.46 11.94 6.72
C HIS A 128 -9.74 10.71 6.19
N LEU A 129 -10.50 9.65 5.97
CA LEU A 129 -10.05 8.43 5.31
C LEU A 129 -10.39 8.54 3.83
N PHE A 130 -9.37 8.47 2.99
CA PHE A 130 -9.49 8.38 1.54
C PHE A 130 -9.32 6.91 1.16
N ALA A 131 -10.37 6.28 0.66
CA ALA A 131 -10.37 4.87 0.26
C ALA A 131 -10.49 4.78 -1.28
N LEU A 132 -9.45 4.24 -1.92
CA LEU A 132 -9.44 3.97 -3.36
C LEU A 132 -10.11 2.64 -3.64
N ASP A 133 -11.34 2.71 -4.13
CA ASP A 133 -12.09 1.59 -4.67
C ASP A 133 -11.76 1.44 -6.17
N THR A 134 -11.25 0.26 -6.52
CA THR A 134 -10.85 -0.06 -7.90
C THR A 134 -12.04 -0.27 -8.83
N GLY A 135 -13.23 -0.53 -8.28
CA GLY A 135 -14.40 -0.93 -9.06
C GLY A 135 -14.26 -2.30 -9.73
N LYS A 136 -13.24 -3.10 -9.34
CA LYS A 136 -12.96 -4.42 -9.93
C LYS A 136 -13.08 -5.57 -8.94
N ILE A 137 -13.49 -6.73 -9.43
CA ILE A 137 -13.38 -8.02 -8.75
C ILE A 137 -12.59 -8.93 -9.71
N GLY A 138 -11.39 -9.33 -9.31
CA GLY A 138 -10.47 -10.02 -10.20
C GLY A 138 -10.21 -9.22 -11.49
N PRO A 139 -10.34 -9.82 -12.68
CA PRO A 139 -10.20 -9.11 -13.94
C PRO A 139 -11.42 -8.24 -14.30
N ASP A 140 -12.58 -8.47 -13.67
CA ASP A 140 -13.86 -7.92 -14.10
C ASP A 140 -14.05 -6.48 -13.62
N GLN A 141 -14.37 -5.58 -14.55
CA GLN A 141 -14.75 -4.19 -14.24
C GLN A 141 -16.23 -4.13 -13.91
N ILE A 142 -16.57 -3.90 -12.65
CA ILE A 142 -17.96 -3.84 -12.16
C ILE A 142 -18.49 -2.41 -12.21
N CYS A 143 -17.69 -1.45 -11.74
CA CYS A 143 -18.06 -0.04 -11.65
C CYS A 143 -16.88 0.85 -12.04
N ASN A 144 -17.09 2.15 -12.29
CA ASN A 144 -15.98 3.09 -12.40
C ASN A 144 -15.15 3.09 -11.09
N PRO A 145 -13.81 3.16 -11.16
CA PRO A 145 -12.99 3.40 -9.98
C PRO A 145 -13.46 4.67 -9.27
N LYS A 146 -13.40 4.66 -7.94
CA LYS A 146 -13.84 5.80 -7.14
C LYS A 146 -12.98 5.99 -5.91
N LEU A 147 -12.85 7.25 -5.48
CA LEU A 147 -12.28 7.60 -4.20
C LEU A 147 -13.41 7.99 -3.25
N LEU A 148 -13.57 7.21 -2.18
CA LEU A 148 -14.52 7.46 -1.11
C LEU A 148 -13.80 8.24 0.00
N ILE A 149 -14.38 9.33 0.47
CA ILE A 149 -13.81 10.18 1.51
C ILE A 149 -14.73 10.14 2.71
N PHE A 150 -14.29 9.51 3.80
CA PHE A 150 -15.04 9.42 5.05
C PHE A 150 -14.46 10.39 6.09
N ASN A 151 -15.33 11.07 6.82
CA ASN A 151 -14.96 11.80 8.03
C ASN A 151 -14.77 10.80 9.17
N LEU A 152 -13.58 10.74 9.75
CA LEU A 152 -13.30 9.78 10.82
C LEU A 152 -13.93 10.15 12.16
N LYS A 153 -14.40 11.40 12.33
CA LYS A 153 -15.04 11.84 13.58
C LYS A 153 -16.37 11.12 13.83
N ASP A 154 -17.16 10.94 12.78
CA ASP A 154 -18.53 10.41 12.82
C ASP A 154 -18.75 9.24 11.85
N ASN A 155 -17.69 8.82 11.14
CA ASN A 155 -17.68 7.74 10.15
C ASN A 155 -18.60 7.98 8.94
N THR A 156 -18.95 9.23 8.66
CA THR A 156 -19.85 9.58 7.56
C THR A 156 -19.10 9.75 6.23
N LEU A 157 -19.74 9.38 5.12
CA LEU A 157 -19.23 9.69 3.79
C LEU A 157 -19.38 11.19 3.53
N VAL A 158 -18.26 11.86 3.26
CA VAL A 158 -18.20 13.28 2.90
C VAL A 158 -18.36 13.47 1.40
N LYS A 159 -17.67 12.63 0.61
CA LYS A 159 -17.63 12.78 -0.84
C LYS A 159 -17.20 11.49 -1.54
N THR A 160 -17.82 11.23 -2.69
CA THR A 160 -17.34 10.25 -3.67
C THR A 160 -16.78 10.98 -4.88
N ILE A 161 -15.57 10.62 -5.31
CA ILE A 161 -14.98 11.09 -6.56
C ILE A 161 -14.92 9.91 -7.52
N TYR A 162 -15.78 9.91 -8.52
CA TYR A 162 -15.74 8.91 -9.59
C TYR A 162 -14.65 9.26 -10.59
N ILE A 163 -13.87 8.26 -11.00
CA ILE A 163 -12.85 8.38 -12.04
C ILE A 163 -13.38 7.68 -13.30
N PRO A 164 -13.73 8.44 -14.34
CA PRO A 164 -14.16 7.88 -15.62
C PRO A 164 -13.15 6.87 -16.19
N LEU A 165 -13.62 5.79 -16.81
CA LEU A 165 -12.76 4.71 -17.30
C LEU A 165 -11.81 5.14 -18.41
N ASP A 166 -12.22 6.11 -19.24
CA ASP A 166 -11.40 6.75 -20.28
C ASP A 166 -10.23 7.56 -19.70
N ILE A 167 -10.34 8.00 -18.44
CA ILE A 167 -9.23 8.64 -17.71
C ILE A 167 -8.43 7.61 -16.90
N ALA A 168 -9.12 6.65 -16.27
CA ALA A 168 -8.50 5.61 -15.45
C ALA A 168 -7.64 4.63 -16.26
N SER A 169 -7.92 4.48 -17.55
CA SER A 169 -7.26 3.53 -18.45
C SER A 169 -6.42 4.23 -19.51
N ASN A 170 -5.51 3.49 -20.13
CA ASN A 170 -4.78 3.97 -21.29
C ASN A 170 -5.66 3.96 -22.56
N ALA A 171 -5.10 4.41 -23.69
CA ALA A 171 -5.80 4.46 -24.97
C ALA A 171 -6.29 3.09 -25.49
N THR A 172 -5.76 1.97 -24.99
CA THR A 172 -6.21 0.61 -25.35
C THR A 172 -7.28 0.08 -24.38
N GLY A 173 -7.80 0.91 -23.47
CA GLY A 173 -8.79 0.52 -22.47
C GLY A 173 -8.23 -0.33 -21.32
N THR A 174 -6.90 -0.43 -21.19
CA THR A 174 -6.24 -1.16 -20.11
C THR A 174 -5.91 -0.22 -18.95
N GLY A 175 -6.41 -0.55 -17.76
CA GLY A 175 -6.16 0.25 -16.54
C GLY A 175 -6.38 -0.53 -15.25
N PHE A 176 -5.65 -0.16 -14.21
CA PHE A 176 -5.84 -0.59 -12.83
C PHE A 176 -5.23 0.44 -11.88
N LEU A 177 -6.10 1.29 -11.30
CA LEU A 177 -5.69 2.26 -10.29
C LEU A 177 -5.36 1.54 -9.00
N MET A 178 -4.10 1.51 -8.65
CA MET A 178 -3.61 0.72 -7.51
C MET A 178 -3.14 1.59 -6.35
N GLU A 179 -2.70 2.81 -6.63
CA GLU A 179 -2.13 3.69 -5.61
C GLU A 179 -2.80 5.04 -5.65
N SER A 180 -2.96 5.66 -4.49
CA SER A 180 -3.41 7.04 -4.37
C SER A 180 -2.48 7.82 -3.45
N PHE A 181 -2.21 9.06 -3.85
CA PHE A 181 -1.51 10.03 -3.02
C PHE A 181 -2.35 11.29 -2.90
N VAL A 182 -2.80 11.58 -1.68
CA VAL A 182 -3.59 12.75 -1.32
C VAL A 182 -2.68 13.87 -0.86
N TYR A 183 -2.77 15.01 -1.54
CA TYR A 183 -2.03 16.23 -1.26
C TYR A 183 -2.97 17.40 -0.94
N LEU A 184 -2.64 18.13 0.13
CA LEU A 184 -3.41 19.26 0.66
C LEU A 184 -2.44 20.42 0.95
N PRO A 185 -2.20 21.34 -0.02
CA PRO A 185 -1.22 22.43 0.10
C PRO A 185 -1.57 23.50 1.13
N TYR A 186 -2.86 23.65 1.46
CA TYR A 186 -3.39 24.56 2.47
C TYR A 186 -4.46 23.83 3.26
N ILE A 187 -4.70 24.26 4.52
CA ILE A 187 -5.63 23.69 5.52
C ILE A 187 -6.88 23.09 4.84
N CYS A 188 -6.75 21.84 4.43
CA CYS A 188 -7.74 20.95 3.85
C CYS A 188 -8.70 21.53 2.76
N GLN A 189 -8.37 22.62 2.05
CA GLN A 189 -9.28 23.27 1.10
C GLN A 189 -9.02 22.95 -0.38
N ASN A 190 -7.79 22.56 -0.74
CA ASN A 190 -7.40 22.25 -2.14
C ASN A 190 -6.98 20.79 -2.26
N LEU A 191 -7.95 19.91 -2.50
CA LEU A 191 -7.71 18.48 -2.64
C LEU A 191 -7.09 18.17 -3.99
N GLN A 192 -5.83 17.74 -3.96
CA GLN A 192 -5.11 17.24 -5.12
C GLN A 192 -4.79 15.77 -4.92
N ILE A 193 -5.18 14.93 -5.87
CA ILE A 193 -5.00 13.48 -5.77
C ILE A 193 -4.25 12.98 -6.99
N PHE A 194 -3.29 12.10 -6.74
CA PHE A 194 -2.47 11.46 -7.76
C PHE A 194 -2.66 9.96 -7.64
N MET A 195 -3.30 9.33 -8.63
CA MET A 195 -3.54 7.89 -8.63
C MET A 195 -2.69 7.20 -9.69
N SER A 196 -1.91 6.19 -9.30
CA SER A 196 -1.11 5.44 -10.27
C SER A 196 -1.96 4.36 -10.95
N ASP A 197 -1.80 4.26 -12.26
CA ASP A 197 -2.33 3.15 -13.04
C ASP A 197 -1.17 2.20 -13.37
N ILE A 198 -1.21 1.01 -12.78
CA ILE A 198 -0.10 0.04 -12.92
C ILE A 198 -0.20 -0.77 -14.20
N ARG A 199 -1.42 -1.03 -14.71
CA ARG A 199 -1.61 -1.82 -15.93
C ARG A 199 -1.55 -0.94 -17.17
N GLY A 200 -2.19 0.22 -17.14
CA GLY A 200 -2.15 1.19 -18.24
C GLY A 200 -0.93 2.11 -18.21
N LYS A 201 -0.06 2.02 -17.19
CA LYS A 201 1.25 2.71 -17.12
C LYS A 201 1.13 4.24 -17.15
N GLY A 202 0.28 4.77 -16.27
CA GLY A 202 -0.04 6.20 -16.25
C GLY A 202 -0.30 6.75 -14.85
N LEU A 203 -0.67 8.03 -14.81
CA LEU A 203 -1.04 8.75 -13.61
C LEU A 203 -2.33 9.52 -13.83
N VAL A 204 -3.35 9.24 -13.03
CA VAL A 204 -4.53 10.10 -12.95
C VAL A 204 -4.26 11.22 -11.95
N VAL A 205 -4.49 12.45 -12.39
CA VAL A 205 -4.38 13.66 -11.57
C VAL A 205 -5.78 14.24 -11.40
N TYR A 206 -6.19 14.45 -10.16
CA TYR A 206 -7.42 15.13 -9.79
C TYR A 206 -7.07 16.42 -9.04
N ASP A 207 -7.67 17.54 -9.44
CA ASP A 207 -7.55 18.82 -8.73
C ASP A 207 -8.96 19.36 -8.44
N SER A 208 -9.31 19.44 -7.15
CA SER A 208 -10.61 19.94 -6.72
C SER A 208 -10.81 21.43 -7.00
N CYS A 209 -9.74 22.23 -6.99
CA CYS A 209 -9.81 23.67 -7.22
C CYS A 209 -10.09 23.96 -8.70
N ALA A 210 -9.41 23.24 -9.59
CA ALA A 210 -9.63 23.36 -11.03
C ALA A 210 -10.84 22.55 -11.53
N LYS A 211 -11.46 21.72 -10.67
CA LYS A 211 -12.52 20.75 -11.02
C LYS A 211 -12.14 19.88 -12.22
N SER A 212 -10.86 19.51 -12.29
CA SER A 212 -10.29 18.81 -13.43
C SER A 212 -9.75 17.44 -13.03
N THR A 213 -9.97 16.47 -13.90
CA THR A 213 -9.34 15.16 -13.82
C THR A 213 -8.67 14.88 -15.15
N CYS A 214 -7.44 14.39 -15.14
CA CYS A 214 -6.72 14.06 -16.36
C CYS A 214 -5.78 12.87 -16.17
N ARG A 215 -5.40 12.25 -17.28
CA ARG A 215 -4.37 11.22 -17.33
C ARG A 215 -3.07 11.82 -17.85
N VAL A 216 -1.98 11.58 -17.12
CA VAL A 216 -0.61 11.94 -17.50
C VAL A 216 0.16 10.65 -17.72
N GLU A 217 0.80 10.54 -18.88
CA GLU A 217 1.65 9.40 -19.25
C GLU A 217 3.09 9.85 -19.45
N SER A 218 4.03 8.94 -19.22
CA SER A 218 5.46 9.17 -19.43
C SER A 218 6.15 7.84 -19.66
N ASP A 219 7.21 7.81 -20.48
CA ASP A 219 8.02 6.61 -20.67
C ASP A 219 8.70 6.15 -19.38
N TYR A 220 8.90 7.06 -18.41
CA TYR A 220 9.38 6.73 -17.07
C TYR A 220 8.35 6.02 -16.19
N MET A 221 7.09 5.89 -16.63
CA MET A 221 6.04 5.12 -15.94
C MET A 221 5.92 3.68 -16.50
N ILE A 222 6.72 3.33 -17.49
CA ILE A 222 6.82 2.00 -18.06
C ILE A 222 7.93 1.25 -17.32
N PRO A 223 7.66 0.09 -16.70
CA PRO A 223 8.69 -0.72 -16.07
C PRO A 223 9.80 -1.08 -17.08
N THR A 224 11.05 -1.07 -16.62
CA THR A 224 12.22 -1.34 -17.47
C THR A 224 12.51 -2.84 -17.62
N GLU A 225 11.87 -3.68 -16.81
CA GLU A 225 12.07 -5.13 -16.82
C GLU A 225 10.73 -5.85 -17.04
N ASN A 226 10.78 -6.98 -17.76
CA ASN A 226 9.59 -7.72 -18.24
C ASN A 226 9.06 -8.76 -17.25
N PHE A 227 9.59 -8.84 -16.02
CA PHE A 227 9.07 -9.76 -15.02
C PHE A 227 7.89 -9.14 -14.28
N ALA A 228 6.85 -9.95 -14.02
CA ALA A 228 5.67 -9.52 -13.29
C ALA A 228 6.07 -9.00 -11.90
N SER A 229 5.92 -7.69 -11.65
CA SER A 229 6.07 -7.11 -10.32
C SER A 229 5.03 -6.02 -10.09
N ILE A 230 4.67 -5.87 -8.83
CA ILE A 230 3.45 -5.25 -8.32
C ILE A 230 3.75 -3.80 -7.90
N GLY A 231 3.03 -2.84 -8.49
CA GLY A 231 2.79 -1.51 -7.88
C GLY A 231 3.69 -0.37 -8.33
N ASN A 232 3.17 0.57 -9.13
CA ASN A 232 3.75 1.91 -9.32
C ASN A 232 3.36 2.80 -8.13
N GLN A 233 4.27 3.24 -7.26
CA GLN A 233 3.93 4.08 -6.09
C GLN A 233 4.53 5.49 -6.10
N LYS A 234 3.87 6.46 -5.45
CA LYS A 234 4.17 7.91 -5.48
C LYS A 234 4.18 8.57 -4.09
N PHE A 235 5.01 9.60 -3.85
CA PHE A 235 4.90 10.50 -2.67
C PHE A 235 5.48 11.91 -2.89
N LEU A 236 5.21 12.84 -1.98
CA LEU A 236 5.72 14.22 -1.99
C LEU A 236 6.93 14.46 -1.08
N PHE A 237 7.86 15.29 -1.54
CA PHE A 237 8.90 15.93 -0.74
C PHE A 237 8.59 17.40 -0.39
N GLU A 238 8.62 17.75 0.89
CA GLU A 238 8.58 19.14 1.38
C GLU A 238 10.01 19.65 1.68
N GLY A 239 10.65 20.21 0.67
CA GLY A 239 11.88 21.00 0.82
C GLY A 239 11.96 22.04 -0.29
N GLY A 240 11.28 23.18 -0.05
CA GLY A 240 11.30 24.39 -0.89
C GLY A 240 10.63 24.28 -2.28
N ILE A 241 10.65 23.11 -2.92
CA ILE A 241 9.98 22.82 -4.20
C ILE A 241 9.31 21.45 -4.11
N LEU A 242 7.98 21.46 -4.01
CA LEU A 242 7.09 20.29 -3.92
C LEU A 242 7.19 19.41 -5.18
N LYS A 243 7.71 18.18 -5.00
CA LYS A 243 7.89 17.18 -6.06
C LYS A 243 7.24 15.86 -5.67
N LEU A 244 6.58 15.24 -6.64
CA LEU A 244 6.11 13.85 -6.58
C LEU A 244 7.28 12.94 -6.99
N TYR A 245 7.70 12.05 -6.09
CA TYR A 245 8.64 10.97 -6.34
C TYR A 245 7.86 9.70 -6.59
N PHE A 246 8.34 8.84 -7.48
CA PHE A 246 7.67 7.58 -7.76
C PHE A 246 8.62 6.50 -8.25
N VAL A 247 8.23 5.25 -8.09
CA VAL A 247 8.91 4.08 -8.62
C VAL A 247 8.03 3.39 -9.66
N THR A 248 8.68 2.73 -10.62
CA THR A 248 8.03 1.72 -11.47
C THR A 248 8.50 0.36 -11.03
N THR A 249 7.60 -0.60 -10.98
CA THR A 249 7.87 -1.94 -10.45
C THR A 249 7.56 -2.96 -11.55
N PRO A 250 8.53 -3.82 -11.95
CA PRO A 250 9.90 -3.85 -11.45
C PRO A 250 10.72 -2.62 -11.90
N GLY A 251 11.60 -2.14 -11.04
CA GLY A 251 12.51 -1.04 -11.35
C GLY A 251 13.41 -0.59 -10.20
N MET A 252 14.63 -0.22 -10.57
CA MET A 252 15.70 0.18 -9.64
C MET A 252 15.91 1.70 -9.61
N LYS A 253 14.89 2.50 -9.96
CA LYS A 253 15.00 3.96 -10.00
C LYS A 253 13.79 4.60 -9.34
N ILE A 254 14.07 5.59 -8.49
CA ILE A 254 13.08 6.55 -8.02
C ILE A 254 13.15 7.74 -8.96
N TYR A 255 12.03 8.08 -9.57
CA TYR A 255 11.84 9.27 -10.41
C TYR A 255 11.24 10.40 -9.59
N LYS A 256 11.33 11.63 -10.12
CA LYS A 256 10.67 12.81 -9.55
C LYS A 256 10.13 13.74 -10.63
N ILE A 257 8.99 14.36 -10.34
CA ILE A 257 8.36 15.40 -11.16
C ILE A 257 7.73 16.46 -10.25
N LYS A 258 7.72 17.73 -10.66
CA LYS A 258 7.10 18.80 -9.86
C LYS A 258 5.58 18.61 -9.83
N ILE A 259 4.95 18.70 -8.66
CA ILE A 259 3.49 18.60 -8.52
C ILE A 259 2.79 19.66 -9.39
N LYS A 260 3.25 20.91 -9.33
CA LYS A 260 2.72 22.01 -10.15
C LYS A 260 2.75 21.73 -11.65
N SER A 261 3.70 20.91 -12.11
CA SER A 261 3.76 20.49 -13.50
C SER A 261 2.69 19.46 -13.82
N LEU A 262 2.49 18.46 -12.95
CA LEU A 262 1.45 17.44 -13.12
C LEU A 262 0.04 18.02 -13.12
N LEU A 263 -0.22 19.01 -12.27
CA LEU A 263 -1.53 19.68 -12.21
C LEU A 263 -1.90 20.42 -13.51
N LYS A 264 -0.92 20.70 -14.38
CA LYS A 264 -1.17 21.26 -15.72
C LYS A 264 -1.54 20.21 -16.76
N CYS A 265 -1.65 18.93 -16.37
CA CYS A 265 -1.96 17.82 -17.26
C CYS A 265 -1.05 17.77 -18.50
N PRO A 266 0.29 17.69 -18.32
CA PRO A 266 1.22 17.73 -19.43
C PRO A 266 1.01 16.52 -20.34
N ASN A 267 1.14 16.72 -21.64
CA ASN A 267 1.21 15.61 -22.60
C ASN A 267 2.47 14.76 -22.36
N LYS A 268 2.52 13.58 -22.98
CA LYS A 268 3.61 12.61 -22.80
C LYS A 268 5.01 13.20 -23.05
N LYS A 269 5.16 14.00 -24.12
CA LYS A 269 6.44 14.64 -24.46
C LYS A 269 6.92 15.56 -23.33
N LEU A 270 6.06 16.47 -22.87
CA LEU A 270 6.39 17.39 -21.79
C LEU A 270 6.59 16.66 -20.45
N ALA A 271 5.78 15.63 -20.16
CA ALA A 271 5.96 14.80 -18.97
C ALA A 271 7.32 14.10 -18.93
N ASN A 272 7.80 13.60 -20.08
CA ASN A 272 9.15 13.02 -20.23
C ASN A 272 10.25 14.07 -19.99
N GLU A 273 10.12 15.27 -20.55
CA GLU A 273 11.10 16.35 -20.37
C GLU A 273 11.21 16.79 -18.90
N LEU A 274 10.08 16.79 -18.19
CA LEU A 274 9.97 17.24 -16.80
C LEU A 274 10.32 16.18 -15.76
N THR A 275 10.21 14.90 -16.11
CA THR A 275 10.55 13.79 -15.22
C THR A 275 12.06 13.60 -15.15
N LYS A 276 12.60 13.41 -13.94
CA LYS A 276 14.03 13.20 -13.70
C LYS A 276 14.24 12.00 -12.80
N VAL A 277 15.35 11.29 -12.99
CA VAL A 277 15.81 10.30 -12.01
C VAL A 277 16.22 11.06 -10.74
N ALA A 278 15.68 10.61 -9.61
CA ALA A 278 16.02 11.11 -8.29
C ALA A 278 17.13 10.29 -7.66
N ILE A 279 16.95 8.96 -7.63
CA ILE A 279 17.81 8.01 -6.93
C ILE A 279 17.88 6.71 -7.74
N LYS A 280 19.06 6.11 -7.80
CA LYS A 280 19.26 4.73 -8.25
C LYS A 280 19.25 3.82 -7.02
N MET A 281 18.38 2.84 -7.00
CA MET A 281 18.23 1.87 -5.91
C MET A 281 19.11 0.64 -6.20
N PRO A 282 19.58 -0.06 -5.15
CA PRO A 282 20.41 -1.26 -5.32
C PRO A 282 19.61 -2.49 -5.79
N SER A 283 18.29 -2.46 -5.68
CA SER A 283 17.39 -3.58 -5.99
C SER A 283 16.00 -3.10 -6.41
N ASP A 284 15.15 -4.06 -6.83
CA ASP A 284 13.75 -3.79 -7.14
C ASP A 284 12.98 -3.38 -5.87
N SER A 285 12.16 -2.34 -6.02
CA SER A 285 11.36 -1.79 -4.96
C SER A 285 9.89 -1.81 -5.33
N GLY A 286 9.05 -2.21 -4.39
CA GLY A 286 7.61 -2.04 -4.46
C GLY A 286 7.19 -0.74 -3.78
N GLN A 287 7.01 -0.82 -2.46
CA GLN A 287 6.38 0.27 -1.71
C GLN A 287 7.36 1.38 -1.37
N ILE A 288 6.90 2.64 -1.41
CA ILE A 288 7.71 3.80 -1.03
C ILE A 288 6.98 4.74 -0.06
N ALA A 289 7.69 5.24 0.94
CA ALA A 289 7.21 6.25 1.88
C ALA A 289 8.28 7.34 2.08
N SER A 290 7.92 8.47 2.69
CA SER A 290 8.91 9.51 2.98
C SER A 290 8.63 10.26 4.27
N ALA A 291 9.70 10.73 4.88
CA ALA A 291 9.66 11.67 5.99
C ALA A 291 10.84 12.64 5.88
N ARG A 292 10.56 13.95 5.91
CA ARG A 292 11.58 15.00 5.73
C ARG A 292 12.38 14.75 4.43
N HIS A 293 13.69 14.56 4.56
CA HIS A 293 14.63 14.34 3.45
C HIS A 293 14.89 12.85 3.18
N SER A 294 14.16 11.96 3.83
CA SER A 294 14.33 10.51 3.73
C SER A 294 13.23 9.88 2.90
N ILE A 295 13.62 8.96 2.04
CA ILE A 295 12.73 8.03 1.33
C ILE A 295 12.98 6.65 1.90
N PHE A 296 11.90 5.97 2.26
CA PHE A 296 11.89 4.59 2.69
C PHE A 296 11.29 3.75 1.58
N TYR A 297 11.83 2.57 1.34
CA TYR A 297 11.32 1.72 0.28
C TYR A 297 11.53 0.23 0.58
N SER A 298 10.70 -0.63 -0.02
CA SER A 298 10.88 -2.08 0.08
C SER A 298 12.02 -2.54 -0.81
N ASP A 299 12.76 -3.53 -0.36
CA ASP A 299 13.66 -4.33 -1.17
C ASP A 299 13.01 -5.70 -1.37
N ASN A 300 12.41 -5.90 -2.53
CA ASN A 300 11.65 -7.12 -2.82
C ASN A 300 12.56 -8.34 -2.99
N ASN A 301 13.85 -8.13 -3.29
CA ASN A 301 14.83 -9.21 -3.45
C ASN A 301 15.47 -9.60 -2.12
N GLY A 302 15.74 -8.60 -1.26
CA GLY A 302 16.40 -8.79 0.03
C GLY A 302 15.46 -8.96 1.23
N ASN A 303 14.14 -8.94 1.05
CA ASN A 303 13.15 -8.94 2.13
C ASN A 303 13.44 -7.89 3.21
N ALA A 304 13.73 -6.67 2.75
CA ALA A 304 14.22 -5.59 3.58
C ALA A 304 13.44 -4.28 3.40
N ILE A 305 13.55 -3.40 4.38
CA ILE A 305 13.16 -2.00 4.31
C ILE A 305 14.44 -1.20 4.22
N LEU A 306 14.57 -0.42 3.15
CA LEU A 306 15.71 0.45 2.89
C LEU A 306 15.35 1.91 3.12
N GLY A 307 16.37 2.74 3.36
CA GLY A 307 16.25 4.18 3.52
C GLY A 307 17.33 4.93 2.75
N THR A 308 16.97 6.05 2.12
CA THR A 308 17.91 6.91 1.37
C THR A 308 17.57 8.40 1.53
N ASN A 309 18.57 9.28 1.43
CA ASN A 309 18.39 10.73 1.58
C ASN A 309 18.35 11.45 0.23
N VAL A 310 17.33 12.26 -0.06
CA VAL A 310 17.15 12.90 -1.39
C VAL A 310 18.20 13.95 -1.76
N PHE A 311 18.96 14.48 -0.80
CA PHE A 311 19.94 15.54 -1.03
C PHE A 311 21.35 15.05 -1.28
N LYS A 312 21.64 13.79 -0.95
CA LYS A 312 22.99 13.23 -1.10
C LYS A 312 23.16 12.58 -2.46
N LYS A 313 24.22 12.99 -3.16
CA LYS A 313 24.56 12.55 -4.53
C LYS A 313 25.49 11.34 -4.60
N SER A 314 25.80 10.69 -3.47
CA SER A 314 26.68 9.52 -3.46
C SER A 314 25.90 8.26 -3.85
N ASP A 315 26.54 7.37 -4.63
CA ASP A 315 26.01 6.04 -4.96
C ASP A 315 25.87 5.13 -3.71
N ALA A 316 26.51 5.48 -2.59
CA ALA A 316 26.44 4.78 -1.30
C ALA A 316 25.46 5.42 -0.29
N ASN A 317 24.33 5.96 -0.77
CA ASN A 317 23.37 6.71 0.04
C ASN A 317 22.13 5.88 0.47
N THR A 318 22.25 4.55 0.48
CA THR A 318 21.17 3.64 0.88
C THR A 318 21.59 2.85 2.11
N VAL A 319 20.67 2.73 3.06
CA VAL A 319 20.87 2.03 4.34
C VAL A 319 19.79 0.96 4.51
N VAL A 320 20.19 -0.24 4.92
CA VAL A 320 19.26 -1.27 5.39
C VAL A 320 18.70 -0.87 6.76
N LEU A 321 17.40 -0.56 6.80
CA LEU A 321 16.71 -0.20 8.04
C LEU A 321 16.25 -1.44 8.79
N ALA A 322 15.74 -2.44 8.10
CA ALA A 322 15.37 -3.74 8.67
C ALA A 322 15.39 -4.82 7.59
N GLN A 323 15.66 -6.06 7.94
CA GLN A 323 15.64 -7.21 7.04
C GLN A 323 15.13 -8.45 7.77
N ASN A 324 14.22 -9.21 7.14
CA ASN A 324 13.74 -10.48 7.69
C ASN A 324 13.07 -11.33 6.60
N ASP A 325 13.70 -12.45 6.24
CA ASP A 325 13.25 -13.33 5.15
C ASP A 325 11.95 -14.09 5.44
N GLU A 326 11.50 -14.14 6.69
CA GLU A 326 10.23 -14.78 7.07
C GLU A 326 9.09 -13.75 7.17
N LYS A 327 9.39 -12.57 7.74
CA LYS A 327 8.39 -11.61 8.20
C LYS A 327 8.23 -10.38 7.29
N LEU A 328 9.15 -10.14 6.35
CA LEU A 328 9.13 -9.00 5.42
C LEU A 328 9.13 -9.43 3.94
N GLN A 329 8.55 -10.60 3.62
CA GLN A 329 8.57 -11.19 2.27
C GLN A 329 7.83 -10.38 1.21
N GLY A 330 6.68 -9.80 1.56
CA GLY A 330 5.85 -9.02 0.66
C GLY A 330 5.38 -7.77 1.36
N LEU A 331 6.04 -6.64 1.12
CA LEU A 331 5.60 -5.38 1.69
C LEU A 331 4.42 -4.85 0.86
N GLY A 332 3.21 -5.19 1.29
CA GLY A 332 1.97 -4.72 0.68
C GLY A 332 1.72 -3.23 0.94
N SER A 333 2.21 -2.72 2.08
CA SER A 333 2.06 -1.32 2.51
C SER A 333 3.27 -0.81 3.27
N LEU A 334 3.65 0.45 3.00
CA LEU A 334 4.68 1.19 3.73
C LEU A 334 4.27 2.67 3.84
N LYS A 335 4.07 3.19 5.06
CA LYS A 335 3.57 4.56 5.29
C LYS A 335 4.21 5.23 6.49
N VAL A 336 4.34 6.55 6.39
CA VAL A 336 4.73 7.37 7.55
C VAL A 336 3.49 7.90 8.25
N SER A 337 3.35 7.53 9.50
CA SER A 337 2.36 8.10 10.41
C SER A 337 3.00 9.24 11.20
N SER A 338 2.85 10.47 10.72
CA SER A 338 3.48 11.65 11.34
C SER A 338 2.98 11.92 12.77
N TYR A 339 1.70 11.66 13.04
CA TYR A 339 1.11 11.86 14.38
C TYR A 339 1.70 10.90 15.41
N TRP A 340 1.84 9.61 15.04
CA TRP A 340 2.40 8.59 15.93
C TRP A 340 3.94 8.52 15.89
N ASN A 341 4.56 9.29 14.99
CA ASN A 341 6.00 9.27 14.72
C ASN A 341 6.51 7.83 14.43
N LYS A 342 5.80 7.12 13.55
CA LYS A 342 6.11 5.73 13.16
C LYS A 342 6.18 5.58 11.64
N LEU A 343 7.07 4.70 11.20
CA LEU A 343 6.93 4.05 9.90
C LEU A 343 6.08 2.79 10.13
N ILE A 344 4.95 2.70 9.47
CA ILE A 344 3.97 1.61 9.63
C ILE A 344 3.79 0.90 8.31
N GLY A 345 3.28 -0.32 8.35
CA GLY A 345 2.94 -1.04 7.13
C GLY A 345 2.36 -2.40 7.38
N LEU A 346 2.13 -3.10 6.27
CA LEU A 346 1.64 -4.47 6.24
C LEU A 346 2.63 -5.30 5.43
N SER A 347 3.16 -6.35 6.04
CA SER A 347 3.83 -7.43 5.31
C SER A 347 2.85 -8.57 5.11
N ASN A 348 2.84 -9.13 3.91
CA ASN A 348 2.06 -10.30 3.55
C ASN A 348 2.93 -11.30 2.77
N ARG A 349 2.34 -12.42 2.35
CA ARG A 349 2.95 -13.40 1.44
C ARG A 349 2.27 -13.37 0.07
N TYR A 350 2.13 -12.18 -0.52
CA TYR A 350 1.38 -11.93 -1.76
C TYR A 350 1.64 -12.98 -2.86
N HIS A 351 2.90 -13.36 -3.06
CA HIS A 351 3.29 -14.35 -4.07
C HIS A 351 2.58 -15.71 -3.89
N LEU A 352 2.32 -16.17 -2.66
CA LEU A 352 1.60 -17.42 -2.40
C LEU A 352 0.10 -17.31 -2.72
N PHE A 353 -0.49 -16.12 -2.54
CA PHE A 353 -1.89 -15.89 -2.92
C PHE A 353 -2.05 -15.87 -4.45
N VAL A 354 -1.15 -15.21 -5.17
CA VAL A 354 -1.13 -15.20 -6.64
C VAL A 354 -0.98 -16.61 -7.21
N LEU A 355 -0.10 -17.42 -6.60
CA LEU A 355 0.16 -18.79 -7.04
C LEU A 355 -0.92 -19.79 -6.58
N GLY A 356 -1.85 -19.38 -5.70
CA GLY A 356 -2.86 -20.28 -5.13
C GLY A 356 -2.28 -21.34 -4.18
N THR A 357 -1.09 -21.12 -3.62
CA THR A 357 -0.35 -22.07 -2.78
C THR A 357 -0.28 -21.66 -1.31
N VAL A 358 -1.07 -20.67 -0.90
CA VAL A 358 -1.10 -20.19 0.48
C VAL A 358 -1.48 -21.29 1.48
N ASN A 359 -0.69 -21.43 2.54
CA ASN A 359 -1.03 -22.27 3.69
C ASN A 359 -1.72 -21.43 4.77
N ILE A 360 -3.04 -21.58 4.91
CA ILE A 360 -3.84 -20.84 5.89
C ILE A 360 -3.63 -21.29 7.35
N ASN A 361 -2.74 -22.26 7.61
CA ASN A 361 -2.35 -22.64 8.96
C ASN A 361 -1.10 -21.89 9.47
N GLU A 362 -0.40 -21.18 8.59
CA GLU A 362 0.78 -20.37 8.89
C GLU A 362 0.47 -18.88 8.93
N ILE A 363 1.32 -18.07 9.57
CA ILE A 363 1.17 -16.61 9.58
C ILE A 363 1.50 -16.02 8.20
N ASN A 364 0.48 -15.46 7.56
CA ASN A 364 0.55 -14.90 6.21
C ASN A 364 0.55 -13.38 6.18
N PHE A 365 0.07 -12.71 7.23
CA PHE A 365 -0.04 -11.25 7.29
C PHE A 365 0.49 -10.69 8.61
N ARG A 366 1.14 -9.52 8.57
CA ARG A 366 1.72 -8.85 9.74
C ARG A 366 1.58 -7.34 9.63
N TYR A 367 0.87 -6.74 10.56
CA TYR A 367 0.92 -5.29 10.77
C TYR A 367 2.14 -4.96 11.62
N TYR A 368 2.97 -4.02 11.14
CA TYR A 368 4.19 -3.65 11.83
C TYR A 368 4.31 -2.13 12.02
N GLU A 369 5.05 -1.77 13.07
CA GLU A 369 5.46 -0.40 13.36
C GLU A 369 6.98 -0.35 13.61
N MET A 370 7.62 0.70 13.12
CA MET A 370 9.02 1.03 13.39
C MET A 370 9.11 2.46 13.91
N ASP A 371 10.06 2.70 14.81
CA ASP A 371 10.27 4.02 15.40
C ASP A 371 10.92 5.00 14.41
N LEU A 372 10.17 6.02 13.98
CA LEU A 372 10.63 6.94 12.94
C LEU A 372 11.78 7.83 13.43
N ALA A 373 11.81 8.19 14.73
CA ALA A 373 12.93 8.96 15.28
C ALA A 373 14.23 8.14 15.28
N LYS A 374 14.17 6.85 15.63
CA LYS A 374 15.34 5.95 15.51
C LYS A 374 15.77 5.78 14.05
N ILE A 375 14.82 5.68 13.12
CA ILE A 375 15.10 5.63 11.68
C ILE A 375 15.84 6.89 11.24
N GLN A 376 15.28 8.07 11.53
CA GLN A 376 15.89 9.34 11.16
C GLN A 376 17.27 9.51 11.79
N LYS A 377 17.44 9.19 13.08
CA LYS A 377 18.75 9.24 13.74
C LYS A 377 19.77 8.31 13.07
N LYS A 378 19.39 7.09 12.70
CA LYS A 378 20.28 6.17 11.97
C LYS A 378 20.67 6.76 10.62
N MET A 379 19.71 7.26 9.87
CA MET A 379 19.95 7.89 8.57
C MET A 379 20.87 9.11 8.69
N ASP A 380 20.59 10.01 9.64
CA ASP A 380 21.40 11.22 9.89
C ASP A 380 22.78 10.91 10.50
N SER A 381 23.06 9.68 10.95
CA SER A 381 24.37 9.28 11.48
C SER A 381 25.28 8.63 10.44
N MET A 382 24.69 8.06 9.39
CA MET A 382 25.44 7.45 8.28
C MET A 382 25.79 8.49 7.21
N PHE A 383 25.31 9.72 7.40
CA PHE A 383 25.34 10.81 6.46
C PHE A 383 25.71 12.09 7.20
#